data_AF-A0A417YUE4-F1
#
_entry.id   AF-A0A417YUE4-F1
#
_cell.length_a   1.000
_cell.length_b   1.000
_cell.length_c   1.000
_cell.angle_alpha   90.00
_cell.angle_beta   90.00
_cell.angle_gamma   90.00
#
_symmetry.space_group_name_H-M   'P 1'
#
loop_
_entity.id
_entity.type
_entity.pdbx_description
1 polymer ?
#
loop_
_entity_poly.entity_id
_entity_poly.type
_entity_poly.pdbx_seq_one_letter_code
_entity_poly.pdbx_strand_id
1 'polypeptide(L)'
;MELIIGFIFLVIALFIIGYFIKRKHYKEIDKLEAWKLDIMDRPVLAEMSRVKQLNMTGQTEEMFERWRSEWDEVVTVMLPDLEEMLFDGEEYIDKYRFGKAKEVQRAIHAKLEEIEEWIKRILTELKELVGSEEKNKVEIEELRELYRESRKTLLAHRLSYGSAEKKLEQILDEAMANFKEFEERTNHGDYLQAREIVLSLRKQLEDIHLQMDRIPQLLIECQSLLPSQIAELRAGQKEMTGQGYYLEHLEIETEADKLEKELAVYMSLIEDVQIEKVEEGTINIRGRIDYLMDLLEKEVHAKHFILEKKDVSSDVLERILEANGKLKSEVSHVQVTYHLSDNELAFQRKLEKKLADLVTRFEILEEKINLNETAQTSLSTELEEIRADLEAFHTDQLNFSRKLSDLRKDEMEAKEAVRELMRKITDTTRLVSRSNIPGLPEEYTYLLEDGNESIQKVIEKLEEKPLDVNGVKQHLEIAQLTIEKLADTTKEMVENVKLAERVIQYGNRYRSKYPSVAKGLSEAEKSFRNFDYQTALEQAATSIEEIDPGAIKKIETFISND
;
A
#
# COMPACT_ATOMS: atom_id res chain seq x y z
N MET A 1 -37.64 17.28 93.59
CA MET A 1 -38.51 16.19 93.13
C MET A 1 -38.35 15.87 91.65
N GLU A 2 -38.06 16.84 90.78
CA GLU A 2 -37.88 16.62 89.34
C GLU A 2 -36.68 15.72 88.99
N LEU A 3 -35.56 15.80 89.72
CA LEU A 3 -34.41 14.91 89.50
C LEU A 3 -34.68 13.44 89.88
N ILE A 4 -35.52 13.19 90.90
CA ILE A 4 -35.88 11.83 91.34
C ILE A 4 -36.88 11.19 90.36
N ILE A 5 -37.84 11.98 89.87
CA ILE A 5 -38.80 11.55 88.86
C ILE A 5 -38.08 11.29 87.53
N GLY A 6 -37.12 12.13 87.15
CA GLY A 6 -36.24 11.89 86.00
C GLY A 6 -35.41 10.62 86.15
N PHE A 7 -34.86 10.34 87.34
CA PHE A 7 -34.11 9.11 87.61
C PHE A 7 -34.98 7.85 87.56
N ILE A 8 -36.18 7.88 88.14
CA ILE A 8 -37.13 6.76 88.08
C ILE A 8 -37.59 6.51 86.64
N PHE A 9 -37.88 7.57 85.88
CA PHE A 9 -38.25 7.45 84.47
C PHE A 9 -37.10 6.87 83.64
N LEU A 10 -35.85 7.25 83.95
CA LEU A 10 -34.65 6.71 83.32
C LEU A 10 -34.43 5.21 83.65
N VAL A 11 -34.70 4.79 84.89
CA VAL A 11 -34.64 3.37 85.28
C VAL A 11 -35.72 2.55 84.58
N ILE A 12 -36.97 3.05 84.52
CA ILE A 12 -38.07 2.37 83.81
C ILE A 12 -37.78 2.30 82.30
N ALA A 13 -37.25 3.38 81.70
CA ALA A 13 -36.84 3.40 80.31
C ALA A 13 -35.74 2.36 80.04
N LEU A 14 -34.74 2.21 80.93
CA LEU A 14 -33.72 1.17 80.84
C LEU A 14 -34.30 -0.26 80.89
N PHE A 15 -35.28 -0.52 81.75
CA PHE A 15 -35.95 -1.83 81.80
C PHE A 15 -36.77 -2.12 80.53
N ILE A 16 -37.50 -1.13 80.00
CA ILE A 16 -38.25 -1.27 78.75
C ILE A 16 -37.30 -1.55 77.58
N ILE A 17 -36.18 -0.82 77.50
CA ILE A 17 -35.13 -1.05 76.50
C ILE A 17 -34.54 -2.47 76.63
N GLY A 18 -34.24 -2.91 77.86
CA GLY A 18 -33.74 -4.26 78.13
C GLY A 18 -34.72 -5.36 77.70
N TYR A 19 -36.02 -5.17 77.92
CA TYR A 19 -37.05 -6.11 77.49
C TYR A 19 -37.18 -6.19 75.96
N PHE A 20 -37.11 -5.05 75.27
CA PHE A 20 -37.10 -5.02 73.80
C PHE A 20 -35.87 -5.73 73.21
N ILE A 21 -34.70 -5.55 73.83
CA ILE A 21 -33.46 -6.25 73.45
C ILE A 21 -33.59 -7.76 73.70
N LYS A 22 -34.12 -8.18 74.85
CA LYS A 22 -34.38 -9.60 75.15
C LYS A 22 -35.28 -10.25 74.10
N ARG A 23 -36.40 -9.60 73.76
CA ARG A 23 -37.34 -10.10 72.75
C ARG A 23 -36.72 -10.16 71.35
N LYS A 24 -35.80 -9.26 71.03
CA LYS A 24 -35.07 -9.28 69.76
C LYS A 24 -34.14 -10.49 69.66
N HIS A 25 -33.39 -10.79 70.72
CA HIS A 25 -32.47 -11.93 70.72
C HIS A 25 -33.20 -13.29 70.76
N TYR A 26 -34.34 -13.41 71.46
CA TYR A 26 -35.18 -14.62 71.38
C TYR A 26 -35.67 -14.88 69.96
N LYS A 27 -36.16 -13.86 69.27
CA LYS A 27 -36.54 -13.98 67.84
C LYS A 27 -35.38 -14.35 66.93
N GLU A 28 -34.14 -14.03 67.31
CA GLU A 28 -32.95 -14.43 66.57
C GLU A 28 -32.62 -15.90 66.84
N ILE A 29 -32.79 -16.41 68.07
CA ILE A 29 -32.66 -17.84 68.37
C ILE A 29 -33.75 -18.67 67.69
N ASP A 30 -35.02 -18.26 67.77
CA ASP A 30 -36.14 -18.96 67.12
C ASP A 30 -35.91 -19.13 65.61
N LYS A 31 -35.27 -18.13 64.98
CA LYS A 31 -34.90 -18.20 63.55
C LYS A 31 -33.78 -19.21 63.29
N LEU A 32 -32.79 -19.29 64.17
CA LEU A 32 -31.71 -20.27 64.07
C LEU A 32 -32.25 -21.69 64.30
N GLU A 33 -33.19 -21.87 65.22
CA GLU A 33 -33.87 -23.15 65.44
C GLU A 33 -34.74 -23.56 64.23
N ALA A 34 -35.49 -22.61 63.66
CA ALA A 34 -36.24 -22.86 62.43
C ALA A 34 -35.33 -23.21 61.23
N TRP A 35 -34.16 -22.59 61.13
CA TRP A 35 -33.17 -22.90 60.09
C TRP A 35 -32.55 -24.30 60.29
N LYS A 36 -32.27 -24.69 61.52
CA LYS A 36 -31.86 -26.05 61.86
C LYS A 36 -32.93 -27.09 61.44
N LEU A 37 -34.20 -26.81 61.72
CA LEU A 37 -35.31 -27.68 61.29
C LEU A 37 -35.42 -27.79 59.77
N ASP A 38 -35.23 -26.69 59.03
CA ASP A 38 -35.19 -26.71 57.56
C ASP A 38 -34.04 -27.57 57.02
N ILE A 39 -32.86 -27.50 57.65
CA ILE A 39 -31.72 -28.36 57.28
C ILE A 39 -32.04 -29.84 57.54
N MET A 40 -32.73 -30.16 58.63
CA MET A 40 -33.12 -31.53 58.98
C MET A 40 -34.18 -32.12 58.03
N ASP A 41 -35.09 -31.28 57.53
CA ASP A 41 -36.18 -31.70 56.63
C ASP A 41 -35.74 -31.82 55.17
N ARG A 42 -34.49 -31.45 54.84
CA ARG A 42 -33.94 -31.64 53.49
C ARG A 42 -33.79 -33.13 53.19
N PRO A 43 -34.33 -33.63 52.05
CA PRO A 43 -34.42 -35.05 51.76
C PRO A 43 -33.10 -35.63 51.21
N VAL A 44 -31.99 -35.40 51.93
CA VAL A 44 -30.67 -35.98 51.63
C VAL A 44 -30.75 -37.52 51.64
N LEU A 45 -31.48 -38.07 52.61
CA LEU A 45 -31.79 -39.50 52.71
C LEU A 45 -32.56 -40.03 51.50
N ALA A 46 -33.45 -39.24 50.89
CA ALA A 46 -34.22 -39.67 49.72
C ALA A 46 -33.33 -39.73 48.47
N GLU A 47 -32.46 -38.74 48.26
CA GLU A 47 -31.49 -38.76 47.14
C GLU A 47 -30.45 -39.87 47.34
N MET A 48 -29.94 -40.07 48.56
CA MET A 48 -29.07 -41.21 48.90
C MET A 48 -29.76 -42.57 48.68
N SER A 49 -31.07 -42.67 48.95
CA SER A 49 -31.84 -43.90 48.69
C SER A 49 -32.04 -44.20 47.21
N ARG A 50 -32.18 -43.17 46.36
CA ARG A 50 -32.22 -43.31 44.90
C ARG A 50 -30.88 -43.80 44.36
N VAL A 51 -29.78 -43.29 44.92
CA VAL A 51 -28.43 -43.75 44.58
C VAL A 51 -28.19 -45.20 45.00
N LYS A 52 -28.75 -45.63 46.14
CA LYS A 52 -28.67 -47.02 46.60
C LYS A 52 -29.42 -48.03 45.72
N GLN A 53 -30.35 -47.59 44.87
CA GLN A 53 -31.02 -48.47 43.90
C GLN A 53 -30.16 -48.80 42.68
N LEU A 54 -29.06 -48.07 42.48
CA LEU A 54 -28.06 -48.35 41.45
C LEU A 54 -27.09 -49.41 41.98
N ASN A 55 -26.63 -50.31 41.11
CA ASN A 55 -25.58 -51.27 41.46
C ASN A 55 -24.28 -50.48 41.72
N MET A 56 -23.92 -50.33 42.98
CA MET A 56 -22.71 -49.64 43.43
C MET A 56 -21.71 -50.68 43.90
N THR A 57 -20.59 -50.80 43.20
CA THR A 57 -19.40 -51.54 43.65
C THR A 57 -18.16 -50.73 43.30
N GLY A 58 -17.09 -50.82 44.08
CA GLY A 58 -15.79 -50.20 43.74
C GLY A 58 -15.62 -48.75 44.24
N GLN A 59 -15.06 -47.86 43.40
CA GLN A 59 -14.67 -46.50 43.84
C GLN A 59 -15.88 -45.60 44.16
N THR A 60 -17.02 -45.86 43.51
CA THR A 60 -18.28 -45.15 43.81
C THR A 60 -18.89 -45.57 45.14
N GLU A 61 -18.62 -46.81 45.59
CA GLU A 61 -18.98 -47.27 46.94
C GLU A 61 -18.13 -46.57 48.02
N GLU A 62 -16.82 -46.44 47.80
CA GLU A 62 -15.95 -45.71 48.74
C GLU A 62 -16.36 -44.23 48.89
N MET A 63 -16.72 -43.55 47.79
CA MET A 63 -17.21 -42.17 47.84
C MET A 63 -18.58 -42.08 48.51
N PHE A 64 -19.47 -43.03 48.24
CA PHE A 64 -20.77 -43.10 48.89
C PHE A 64 -20.67 -43.37 50.40
N GLU A 65 -19.76 -44.26 50.81
CA GLU A 65 -19.48 -44.52 52.23
C GLU A 65 -18.85 -43.31 52.92
N ARG A 66 -17.99 -42.55 52.24
CA ARG A 66 -17.48 -41.26 52.74
C ARG A 66 -18.62 -40.28 52.96
N TRP A 67 -19.43 -39.98 51.95
CA TRP A 67 -20.57 -39.06 52.09
C TRP A 67 -21.56 -39.52 53.17
N ARG A 68 -21.74 -40.84 53.32
CA ARG A 68 -22.59 -41.42 54.36
C ARG A 68 -21.99 -41.27 55.76
N SER A 69 -20.69 -41.53 55.92
CA SER A 69 -19.98 -41.38 57.19
C SER A 69 -19.98 -39.92 57.62
N GLU A 70 -19.72 -39.01 56.69
CA GLU A 70 -19.70 -37.60 56.98
C GLU A 70 -21.14 -37.08 57.28
N TRP A 71 -22.17 -37.62 56.61
CA TRP A 71 -23.57 -37.27 56.94
C TRP A 71 -23.96 -37.80 58.32
N ASP A 72 -23.52 -39.01 58.66
CA ASP A 72 -23.72 -39.59 59.98
C ASP A 72 -23.02 -38.75 61.05
N GLU A 73 -21.81 -38.24 60.79
CA GLU A 73 -21.09 -37.31 61.67
C GLU A 73 -21.84 -35.98 61.88
N VAL A 74 -22.41 -35.43 60.80
CA VAL A 74 -23.25 -34.22 60.92
C VAL A 74 -24.48 -34.48 61.78
N VAL A 75 -25.13 -35.63 61.62
CA VAL A 75 -26.35 -35.97 62.37
C VAL A 75 -26.07 -36.35 63.82
N THR A 76 -24.98 -37.06 64.10
CA THR A 76 -24.67 -37.61 65.42
C THR A 76 -23.80 -36.70 66.29
N VAL A 77 -23.00 -35.82 65.71
CA VAL A 77 -22.08 -34.93 66.45
C VAL A 77 -22.49 -33.47 66.29
N MET A 78 -22.62 -32.99 65.05
CA MET A 78 -22.83 -31.56 64.82
C MET A 78 -24.23 -31.07 65.21
N LEU A 79 -25.29 -31.86 64.96
CA LEU A 79 -26.65 -31.49 65.35
C LEU A 79 -26.87 -31.45 66.88
N PRO A 80 -26.41 -32.44 67.67
CA PRO A 80 -26.50 -32.38 69.13
C PRO A 80 -25.66 -31.25 69.75
N ASP A 81 -24.44 -31.02 69.26
CA ASP A 81 -23.63 -29.87 69.69
C ASP A 81 -24.39 -28.56 69.44
N LEU A 82 -25.08 -28.44 68.29
CA LEU A 82 -25.87 -27.27 67.95
C LEU A 82 -27.10 -27.08 68.84
N GLU A 83 -27.73 -28.17 69.27
CA GLU A 83 -28.79 -28.14 70.30
C GLU A 83 -28.27 -27.62 71.64
N GLU A 84 -27.11 -28.12 72.09
CA GLU A 84 -26.48 -27.67 73.33
C GLU A 84 -26.12 -26.17 73.27
N MET A 85 -25.54 -25.71 72.16
CA MET A 85 -25.22 -24.30 71.97
C MET A 85 -26.47 -23.41 71.86
N LEU A 86 -27.55 -23.88 71.23
CA LEU A 86 -28.83 -23.16 71.19
C LEU A 86 -29.39 -23.00 72.60
N PHE A 87 -29.36 -24.07 73.40
CA PHE A 87 -29.80 -24.06 74.80
C PHE A 87 -28.97 -23.12 75.67
N ASP A 88 -27.64 -23.16 75.54
CA ASP A 88 -26.73 -22.21 76.19
C ASP A 88 -27.02 -20.76 75.78
N GLY A 89 -27.30 -20.54 74.49
CA GLY A 89 -27.70 -19.26 73.93
C GLY A 89 -28.96 -18.69 74.60
N GLU A 90 -29.98 -19.52 74.79
CA GLU A 90 -31.21 -19.15 75.52
C GLU A 90 -30.90 -18.80 76.99
N GLU A 91 -30.10 -19.62 77.67
CA GLU A 91 -29.76 -19.41 79.08
C GLU A 91 -28.98 -18.10 79.29
N TYR A 92 -28.10 -17.72 78.36
CA TYR A 92 -27.39 -16.44 78.40
C TYR A 92 -28.30 -15.22 78.16
N ILE A 93 -29.35 -15.36 77.33
CA ILE A 93 -30.36 -14.31 77.13
C ILE A 93 -31.20 -14.14 78.41
N ASP A 94 -31.54 -15.25 79.08
CA ASP A 94 -32.28 -15.21 80.35
C ASP A 94 -31.50 -14.54 81.48
N LYS A 95 -30.18 -14.77 81.53
CA LYS A 95 -29.26 -14.14 82.51
C LYS A 95 -28.85 -12.70 82.13
N TYR A 96 -29.50 -12.07 81.14
CA TYR A 96 -29.22 -10.70 80.63
C TYR A 96 -27.77 -10.50 80.13
N ARG A 97 -27.06 -11.58 79.75
CA ARG A 97 -25.68 -11.53 79.23
C ARG A 97 -25.67 -11.44 77.70
N PHE A 98 -26.19 -10.34 77.15
CA PHE A 98 -26.39 -10.15 75.72
C PHE A 98 -25.10 -10.24 74.88
N GLY A 99 -23.95 -9.86 75.43
CA GLY A 99 -22.66 -9.98 74.74
C GLY A 99 -22.28 -11.44 74.44
N LYS A 100 -22.40 -12.31 75.44
CA LYS A 100 -22.11 -13.75 75.30
C LYS A 100 -23.17 -14.47 74.47
N ALA A 101 -24.45 -14.13 74.65
CA ALA A 101 -25.52 -14.66 73.81
C ALA A 101 -25.28 -14.35 72.32
N LYS A 102 -24.81 -13.14 72.00
CA LYS A 102 -24.48 -12.75 70.63
C LYS A 102 -23.25 -13.49 70.06
N GLU A 103 -22.27 -13.81 70.89
CA GLU A 103 -21.12 -14.63 70.49
C GLU A 103 -21.56 -16.07 70.19
N VAL A 104 -22.39 -16.65 71.05
CA VAL A 104 -22.96 -18.00 70.84
C VAL A 104 -23.87 -18.03 69.61
N GLN A 105 -24.73 -17.03 69.41
CA GLN A 105 -25.56 -16.90 68.20
C GLN A 105 -24.72 -16.83 66.92
N ARG A 106 -23.58 -16.12 66.93
CA ARG A 106 -22.66 -16.08 65.79
C ARG A 106 -21.98 -17.42 65.57
N ALA A 107 -21.60 -18.12 66.63
CA ALA A 107 -21.02 -19.45 66.53
C ALA A 107 -22.03 -20.47 65.96
N ILE A 108 -23.28 -20.41 66.40
CA ILE A 108 -24.38 -21.23 65.85
C ILE A 108 -24.62 -20.91 64.39
N HIS A 109 -24.69 -19.63 64.02
CA HIS A 109 -24.85 -19.23 62.62
C HIS A 109 -23.70 -19.73 61.75
N ALA A 110 -22.46 -19.60 62.20
CA ALA A 110 -21.29 -20.08 61.45
C ALA A 110 -21.32 -21.61 61.28
N LYS A 111 -21.69 -22.37 62.32
CA LYS A 111 -21.84 -23.82 62.22
C LYS A 111 -23.02 -24.24 61.33
N LEU A 112 -24.15 -23.55 61.38
CA LEU A 112 -25.29 -23.82 60.47
C LEU A 112 -24.92 -23.55 59.01
N GLU A 113 -24.16 -22.47 58.76
CA GLU A 113 -23.68 -22.12 57.42
C GLU A 113 -22.68 -23.15 56.90
N GLU A 114 -21.75 -23.60 57.74
CA GLU A 114 -20.80 -24.69 57.42
C GLU A 114 -21.53 -26.00 57.09
N ILE A 115 -22.51 -26.40 57.92
CA ILE A 115 -23.34 -27.58 57.68
C ILE A 115 -24.13 -27.42 56.36
N GLU A 116 -24.71 -26.24 56.09
CA GLU A 116 -25.48 -26.02 54.88
C GLU A 116 -24.62 -26.06 53.61
N GLU A 117 -23.44 -25.41 53.61
CA GLU A 117 -22.50 -25.48 52.50
C GLU A 117 -22.05 -26.92 52.23
N TRP A 118 -21.78 -27.65 53.30
CA TRP A 118 -21.34 -29.02 53.23
C TRP A 118 -22.43 -29.96 52.66
N ILE A 119 -23.68 -29.80 53.10
CA ILE A 119 -24.84 -30.52 52.52
C ILE A 119 -25.06 -30.16 51.06
N LYS A 120 -24.97 -28.87 50.70
CA LYS A 120 -25.08 -28.43 49.30
C LYS A 120 -24.02 -29.05 48.42
N ARG A 121 -22.79 -29.18 48.93
CA ARG A 121 -21.69 -29.83 48.21
C ARG A 121 -21.99 -31.30 47.92
N ILE A 122 -22.39 -32.07 48.93
CA ILE A 122 -22.78 -33.49 48.74
C ILE A 122 -23.93 -33.61 47.74
N LEU A 123 -24.99 -32.81 47.89
CA LEU A 123 -26.13 -32.86 46.96
C LEU A 123 -25.73 -32.50 45.53
N THR A 124 -24.76 -31.60 45.34
CA THR A 124 -24.27 -31.22 44.02
C THR A 124 -23.44 -32.35 43.41
N GLU A 125 -22.49 -32.91 44.16
CA GLU A 125 -21.66 -34.04 43.73
C GLU A 125 -22.53 -35.28 43.40
N LEU A 126 -23.56 -35.54 44.20
CA LEU A 126 -24.50 -36.65 44.01
C LEU A 126 -25.41 -36.44 42.78
N LYS A 127 -25.88 -35.20 42.55
CA LYS A 127 -26.63 -34.85 41.33
C LYS A 127 -25.77 -34.90 40.07
N GLU A 128 -24.51 -34.50 40.15
CA GLU A 128 -23.56 -34.62 39.04
C GLU A 128 -23.33 -36.08 38.68
N LEU A 129 -23.19 -36.97 39.67
CA LEU A 129 -23.04 -38.40 39.43
C LEU A 129 -24.27 -39.01 38.72
N VAL A 130 -25.47 -38.80 39.27
CA VAL A 130 -26.73 -39.31 38.68
C VAL A 130 -26.98 -38.71 37.29
N GLY A 131 -26.73 -37.40 37.13
CA GLY A 131 -26.86 -36.72 35.85
C GLY A 131 -25.82 -37.15 34.82
N SER A 132 -24.63 -37.57 35.26
CA SER A 132 -23.59 -38.10 34.36
C SER A 132 -23.95 -39.50 33.85
N GLU A 133 -24.58 -40.35 34.66
CA GLU A 133 -24.99 -41.69 34.26
C GLU A 133 -26.08 -41.66 33.18
N GLU A 134 -27.12 -40.86 33.37
CA GLU A 134 -28.21 -40.73 32.41
C GLU A 134 -27.70 -40.17 31.07
N LYS A 135 -26.81 -39.17 31.14
CA LYS A 135 -26.13 -38.63 29.95
C LYS A 135 -25.22 -39.64 29.28
N ASN A 136 -24.46 -40.42 30.03
CA ASN A 136 -23.57 -41.45 29.49
C ASN A 136 -24.36 -42.53 28.75
N LYS A 137 -25.53 -42.92 29.26
CA LYS A 137 -26.41 -43.92 28.60
C LYS A 137 -26.99 -43.40 27.29
N VAL A 138 -27.38 -42.14 27.22
CA VAL A 138 -27.87 -41.54 25.97
C VAL A 138 -26.71 -41.38 24.96
N GLU A 139 -25.58 -40.82 25.40
CA GLU A 139 -24.41 -40.60 24.54
C GLU A 139 -23.84 -41.93 24.00
N ILE A 140 -23.80 -43.01 24.79
CA ILE A 140 -23.28 -44.30 24.30
C ILE A 140 -24.21 -44.94 23.25
N GLU A 141 -25.53 -44.73 23.33
CA GLU A 141 -26.48 -45.19 22.32
C GLU A 141 -26.28 -44.43 21.00
N GLU A 142 -26.14 -43.10 21.06
CA GLU A 142 -25.81 -42.27 19.89
C GLU A 142 -24.48 -42.70 19.26
N LEU A 143 -23.44 -42.92 20.08
CA LEU A 143 -22.14 -43.39 19.60
C LEU A 143 -22.20 -44.80 18.99
N ARG A 144 -23.09 -45.68 19.47
CA ARG A 144 -23.32 -47.00 18.87
C ARG A 144 -23.98 -46.90 17.50
N GLU A 145 -24.93 -45.98 17.33
CA GLU A 145 -25.54 -45.72 16.02
C GLU A 145 -24.50 -45.19 15.04
N LEU A 146 -23.72 -44.18 15.43
CA LEU A 146 -22.62 -43.65 14.62
C LEU A 146 -21.59 -44.73 14.26
N TYR A 147 -21.20 -45.58 15.21
CA TYR A 147 -20.32 -46.72 14.95
C TYR A 147 -20.91 -47.69 13.92
N ARG A 148 -22.20 -48.02 14.02
CA ARG A 148 -22.87 -48.92 13.07
C ARG A 148 -22.95 -48.30 11.68
N GLU A 149 -23.22 -47.00 11.59
CA GLU A 149 -23.24 -46.27 10.33
C GLU A 149 -21.86 -46.23 9.69
N SER A 150 -20.82 -45.83 10.44
CA SER A 150 -19.43 -45.84 9.99
C SER A 150 -18.96 -47.23 9.55
N ARG A 151 -19.33 -48.28 10.28
CA ARG A 151 -19.03 -49.66 9.86
C ARG A 151 -19.76 -50.04 8.58
N LYS A 152 -21.02 -49.64 8.43
CA LYS A 152 -21.82 -49.93 7.23
C LYS A 152 -21.28 -49.18 6.01
N THR A 153 -20.89 -47.92 6.15
CA THR A 153 -20.32 -47.11 5.06
C THR A 153 -18.96 -47.64 4.63
N LEU A 154 -18.11 -48.05 5.58
CA LEU A 154 -16.83 -48.71 5.29
C LEU A 154 -17.04 -50.00 4.48
N LEU A 155 -18.01 -50.83 4.89
CA LEU A 155 -18.36 -52.07 4.18
C LEU A 155 -19.00 -51.84 2.80
N ALA A 156 -19.75 -50.74 2.63
CA ALA A 156 -20.39 -50.40 1.35
C ALA A 156 -19.39 -49.83 0.34
N HIS A 157 -18.38 -49.09 0.80
CA HIS A 157 -17.41 -48.38 -0.03
C HIS A 157 -15.99 -48.95 0.08
N ARG A 158 -15.84 -50.27 0.24
CA ARG A 158 -14.53 -50.94 0.41
C ARG A 158 -13.50 -50.57 -0.65
N LEU A 159 -13.91 -50.53 -1.93
CA LEU A 159 -13.01 -50.15 -3.02
C LEU A 159 -12.59 -48.68 -2.97
N SER A 160 -13.40 -47.80 -2.39
CA SER A 160 -13.10 -46.37 -2.28
C SER A 160 -12.08 -46.07 -1.17
N TYR A 161 -11.92 -46.96 -0.19
CA TYR A 161 -10.98 -46.79 0.93
C TYR A 161 -9.63 -47.50 0.69
N GLY A 162 -9.52 -48.39 -0.30
CA GLY A 162 -8.26 -49.00 -0.70
C GLY A 162 -7.51 -49.67 0.47
N SER A 163 -6.20 -49.40 0.60
CA SER A 163 -5.35 -49.93 1.68
C SER A 163 -5.62 -49.28 3.05
N ALA A 164 -6.31 -48.13 3.11
CA ALA A 164 -6.72 -47.50 4.37
C ALA A 164 -7.86 -48.26 5.07
N GLU A 165 -8.57 -49.16 4.37
CA GLU A 165 -9.60 -50.04 4.95
C GLU A 165 -9.07 -50.80 6.17
N LYS A 166 -7.88 -51.39 6.08
CA LYS A 166 -7.31 -52.22 7.16
C LYS A 166 -7.03 -51.44 8.44
N LYS A 167 -6.61 -50.18 8.32
CA LYS A 167 -6.35 -49.33 9.49
C LYS A 167 -7.64 -48.78 10.06
N LEU A 168 -8.59 -48.37 9.22
CA LEU A 168 -9.92 -47.98 9.68
C LEU A 168 -10.65 -49.14 10.37
N GLU A 169 -10.51 -50.38 9.89
CA GLU A 169 -11.03 -51.57 10.57
C GLU A 169 -10.35 -51.79 11.93
N GLN A 170 -9.03 -51.65 12.04
CA GLN A 170 -8.32 -51.74 13.33
C GLN A 170 -8.82 -50.69 14.32
N ILE A 171 -8.98 -49.44 13.90
CA ILE A 171 -9.47 -48.36 14.76
C ILE A 171 -10.94 -48.60 15.16
N LEU A 172 -11.78 -49.13 14.26
CA LEU A 172 -13.15 -49.52 14.58
C LEU A 172 -13.21 -50.74 15.52
N ASP A 173 -12.25 -51.64 15.46
CA ASP A 173 -12.13 -52.76 16.41
C ASP A 173 -11.66 -52.28 17.78
N GLU A 174 -10.74 -51.30 17.84
CA GLU A 174 -10.36 -50.61 19.08
C GLU A 174 -11.56 -49.87 19.70
N ALA A 175 -12.37 -49.17 18.90
CA ALA A 175 -13.60 -48.56 19.38
C ALA A 175 -14.57 -49.62 19.96
N MET A 176 -14.67 -50.80 19.34
CA MET A 176 -15.46 -51.91 19.90
C MET A 176 -14.91 -52.42 21.24
N ALA A 177 -13.57 -52.50 21.39
CA ALA A 177 -12.94 -52.86 22.65
C ALA A 177 -13.29 -51.83 23.74
N ASN A 178 -13.24 -50.54 23.42
CA ASN A 178 -13.62 -49.45 24.33
C ASN A 178 -15.11 -49.50 24.71
N PHE A 179 -16.02 -49.87 23.79
CA PHE A 179 -17.43 -50.11 24.12
C PHE A 179 -17.61 -51.27 25.12
N LYS A 180 -16.83 -52.35 25.00
CA LYS A 180 -16.85 -53.46 25.96
C LYS A 180 -16.28 -53.04 27.31
N GLU A 181 -15.19 -52.29 27.32
CA GLU A 181 -14.62 -51.76 28.56
C GLU A 181 -15.62 -50.82 29.25
N PHE A 182 -16.35 -49.98 28.51
CA PHE A 182 -17.45 -49.19 29.07
C PHE A 182 -18.55 -50.05 29.70
N GLU A 183 -19.01 -51.11 29.03
CA GLU A 183 -20.00 -52.04 29.60
C GLU A 183 -19.47 -52.72 30.86
N GLU A 184 -18.21 -53.16 30.86
CA GLU A 184 -17.56 -53.75 32.02
C GLU A 184 -17.47 -52.75 33.18
N ARG A 185 -16.98 -51.53 32.95
CA ARG A 185 -16.88 -50.48 33.99
C ARG A 185 -18.24 -50.05 34.52
N THR A 186 -19.25 -49.98 33.65
CA THR A 186 -20.64 -49.68 34.05
C THR A 186 -21.23 -50.81 34.88
N ASN A 187 -20.96 -52.07 34.53
CA ASN A 187 -21.39 -53.24 35.30
C ASN A 187 -20.66 -53.33 36.66
N HIS A 188 -19.42 -52.87 36.73
CA HIS A 188 -18.66 -52.75 37.98
C HIS A 188 -19.04 -51.51 38.79
N GLY A 189 -19.88 -50.61 38.27
CA GLY A 189 -20.36 -49.42 38.98
C GLY A 189 -19.40 -48.22 38.98
N ASP A 190 -18.33 -48.24 38.17
CA ASP A 190 -17.33 -47.16 38.09
C ASP A 190 -17.73 -46.09 37.04
N TYR A 191 -18.76 -45.28 37.35
CA TYR A 191 -19.36 -44.34 36.40
C TYR A 191 -18.45 -43.19 35.94
N LEU A 192 -17.45 -42.80 36.75
CA LEU A 192 -16.49 -41.74 36.39
C LEU A 192 -15.50 -42.20 35.31
N GLN A 193 -14.94 -43.40 35.47
CA GLN A 193 -14.06 -43.99 34.46
C GLN A 193 -14.85 -44.29 33.18
N ALA A 194 -16.11 -44.72 33.34
CA ALA A 194 -17.02 -44.88 32.21
C ALA A 194 -17.20 -43.56 31.43
N ARG A 195 -17.32 -42.39 32.11
CA ARG A 195 -17.39 -41.08 31.45
C ARG A 195 -16.14 -40.77 30.63
N GLU A 196 -14.95 -41.03 31.17
CA GLU A 196 -13.69 -40.81 30.44
C GLU A 196 -13.63 -41.66 29.16
N ILE A 197 -14.10 -42.92 29.24
CA ILE A 197 -14.20 -43.82 28.09
C ILE A 197 -15.23 -43.31 27.07
N VAL A 198 -16.39 -42.78 27.50
CA VAL A 198 -17.36 -42.18 26.57
C VAL A 198 -16.77 -40.98 25.84
N LEU A 199 -16.04 -40.11 26.54
CA LEU A 199 -15.41 -38.93 25.93
C LEU A 199 -14.30 -39.32 24.95
N SER A 200 -13.49 -40.33 25.28
CA SER A 200 -12.46 -40.83 24.37
C SER A 200 -13.08 -41.50 23.14
N LEU A 201 -14.12 -42.32 23.33
CA LEU A 201 -14.89 -42.95 22.25
C LEU A 201 -15.52 -41.92 21.33
N ARG A 202 -16.11 -40.86 21.89
CA ARG A 202 -16.70 -39.77 21.12
C ARG A 202 -15.66 -39.12 20.22
N LYS A 203 -14.51 -38.75 20.80
CA LYS A 203 -13.42 -38.13 20.05
C LYS A 203 -12.90 -39.06 18.95
N GLN A 204 -12.68 -40.33 19.26
CA GLN A 204 -12.26 -41.34 18.28
C GLN A 204 -13.28 -41.50 17.16
N LEU A 205 -14.59 -41.57 17.46
CA LEU A 205 -15.64 -41.73 16.45
C LEU A 205 -15.83 -40.48 15.60
N GLU A 206 -15.73 -39.28 16.18
CA GLU A 206 -15.73 -38.02 15.44
C GLU A 206 -14.53 -37.93 14.49
N ASP A 207 -13.32 -38.28 14.97
CA ASP A 207 -12.11 -38.32 14.15
C ASP A 207 -12.24 -39.35 13.01
N ILE A 208 -12.74 -40.57 13.29
CA ILE A 208 -12.98 -41.59 12.27
C ILE A 208 -14.00 -41.09 11.24
N HIS A 209 -15.09 -40.46 11.66
CA HIS A 209 -16.11 -39.99 10.75
C HIS A 209 -15.55 -38.93 9.79
N LEU A 210 -14.80 -37.96 10.32
CA LEU A 210 -14.10 -36.96 9.52
C LEU A 210 -13.10 -37.62 8.54
N GLN A 211 -12.39 -38.65 9.00
CA GLN A 211 -11.46 -39.40 8.17
C GLN A 211 -12.17 -40.17 7.05
N MET A 212 -13.31 -40.78 7.35
CA MET A 212 -14.11 -41.55 6.40
C MET A 212 -14.73 -40.70 5.29
N ASP A 213 -15.02 -39.43 5.55
CA ASP A 213 -15.52 -38.50 4.54
C ASP A 213 -14.41 -37.97 3.63
N ARG A 214 -13.21 -37.74 4.19
CA ARG A 214 -12.08 -37.11 3.48
C ARG A 214 -11.21 -38.10 2.70
N ILE A 215 -10.98 -39.31 3.24
CA ILE A 215 -10.13 -40.33 2.58
C ILE A 215 -10.57 -40.61 1.14
N PRO A 216 -11.88 -40.82 0.83
CA PRO A 216 -12.30 -41.08 -0.54
C PRO A 216 -11.98 -39.94 -1.50
N GLN A 217 -12.13 -38.68 -1.04
CA GLN A 217 -11.83 -37.51 -1.85
C GLN A 217 -10.34 -37.42 -2.16
N LEU A 218 -9.50 -37.54 -1.12
CA LEU A 218 -8.04 -37.50 -1.26
C LEU A 218 -7.50 -38.66 -2.08
N LEU A 219 -8.11 -39.84 -1.97
CA LEU A 219 -7.71 -41.02 -2.73
C LEU A 219 -8.05 -40.86 -4.21
N ILE A 220 -9.21 -40.28 -4.55
CA ILE A 220 -9.55 -39.94 -5.94
C ILE A 220 -8.57 -38.89 -6.49
N GLU A 221 -8.26 -37.85 -5.71
CA GLU A 221 -7.30 -36.82 -6.12
C GLU A 221 -5.90 -37.42 -6.35
N CYS A 222 -5.41 -38.27 -5.44
CA CYS A 222 -4.08 -38.86 -5.53
C CYS A 222 -3.97 -39.97 -6.58
N GLN A 223 -5.02 -40.76 -6.83
CA GLN A 223 -4.97 -41.87 -7.80
C GLN A 223 -5.28 -41.44 -9.24
N SER A 224 -6.18 -40.47 -9.42
CA SER A 224 -6.67 -40.11 -10.76
C SER A 224 -6.24 -38.71 -11.18
N LEU A 225 -6.47 -37.70 -10.34
CA LEU A 225 -6.29 -36.31 -10.71
C LEU A 225 -4.81 -35.94 -10.83
N LEU A 226 -4.02 -36.13 -9.77
CA LEU A 226 -2.60 -35.74 -9.75
C LEU A 226 -1.77 -36.50 -10.79
N PRO A 227 -1.93 -37.84 -10.97
CA PRO A 227 -1.23 -38.56 -12.02
C PRO A 227 -1.67 -38.12 -13.43
N SER A 228 -2.95 -37.78 -13.63
CA SER A 228 -3.42 -37.25 -14.91
C SER A 228 -2.79 -35.89 -15.22
N GLN A 229 -2.69 -35.00 -14.25
CA GLN A 229 -2.06 -33.69 -14.41
C GLN A 229 -0.55 -33.81 -14.67
N ILE A 230 0.15 -34.75 -14.01
CA ILE A 230 1.57 -35.02 -14.30
C ILE A 230 1.75 -35.62 -15.70
N ALA A 231 0.83 -36.49 -16.13
CA ALA A 231 0.85 -37.04 -17.48
C ALA A 231 0.57 -35.96 -18.54
N GLU A 232 -0.36 -35.04 -18.27
CA GLU A 232 -0.63 -33.85 -19.10
C GLU A 232 0.59 -32.93 -19.18
N LEU A 233 1.27 -32.66 -18.06
CA LEU A 233 2.54 -31.93 -18.04
C LEU A 233 3.61 -32.58 -18.92
N ARG A 234 3.80 -33.90 -18.79
CA ARG A 234 4.77 -34.65 -19.62
C ARG A 234 4.37 -34.66 -21.10
N ALA A 235 3.08 -34.78 -21.40
CA ALA A 235 2.57 -34.73 -22.77
C ALA A 235 2.79 -33.33 -23.37
N GLY A 236 2.45 -32.27 -22.64
CA GLY A 236 2.68 -30.88 -23.03
C GLY A 236 4.16 -30.59 -23.27
N GLN A 237 5.05 -31.05 -22.40
CA GLN A 237 6.49 -30.93 -22.60
C GLN A 237 6.96 -31.65 -23.87
N LYS A 238 6.47 -32.87 -24.15
CA LYS A 238 6.81 -33.61 -25.37
C LYS A 238 6.31 -32.94 -26.65
N GLU A 239 5.10 -32.39 -26.61
CA GLU A 239 4.55 -31.62 -27.73
C GLU A 239 5.36 -30.35 -27.97
N MET A 240 5.74 -29.63 -26.92
CA MET A 240 6.55 -28.41 -27.02
C MET A 240 8.00 -28.70 -27.46
N THR A 241 8.64 -29.74 -26.92
CA THR A 241 9.97 -30.15 -27.44
C THR A 241 9.90 -30.55 -28.91
N GLY A 242 8.82 -31.24 -29.33
CA GLY A 242 8.56 -31.54 -30.75
C GLY A 242 8.33 -30.30 -31.63
N GLN A 243 7.85 -29.20 -31.07
CA GLN A 243 7.69 -27.91 -31.73
C GLN A 243 8.95 -27.02 -31.65
N GLY A 244 10.06 -27.55 -31.13
CA GLY A 244 11.37 -26.87 -31.06
C GLY A 244 11.50 -25.88 -29.91
N TYR A 245 10.76 -26.05 -28.81
CA TYR A 245 10.95 -25.25 -27.60
C TYR A 245 12.12 -25.79 -26.77
N TYR A 246 13.03 -24.89 -26.36
CA TYR A 246 14.13 -25.23 -25.46
C TYR A 246 13.65 -25.24 -24.01
N LEU A 247 13.23 -26.42 -23.54
CA LEU A 247 12.70 -26.62 -22.18
C LEU A 247 13.72 -27.26 -21.22
N GLU A 248 14.97 -27.46 -21.65
CA GLU A 248 15.99 -28.13 -20.83
C GLU A 248 16.33 -27.36 -19.54
N HIS A 249 16.16 -26.04 -19.51
CA HIS A 249 16.40 -25.24 -18.31
C HIS A 249 15.38 -25.50 -17.18
N LEU A 250 14.18 -25.98 -17.52
CA LEU A 250 13.09 -26.15 -16.55
C LEU A 250 13.14 -27.51 -15.84
N GLU A 251 14.01 -28.44 -16.26
CA GLU A 251 14.15 -29.79 -15.71
C GLU A 251 12.81 -30.48 -15.39
N ILE A 252 11.77 -30.26 -16.22
CA ILE A 252 10.39 -30.67 -15.93
C ILE A 252 10.30 -32.19 -15.74
N GLU A 253 11.14 -32.98 -16.42
CA GLU A 253 11.21 -34.43 -16.21
C GLU A 253 11.71 -34.78 -14.80
N THR A 254 12.71 -34.06 -14.26
CA THR A 254 13.23 -34.34 -12.91
C THR A 254 12.24 -33.92 -11.84
N GLU A 255 11.53 -32.81 -12.04
CA GLU A 255 10.47 -32.36 -11.14
C GLU A 255 9.24 -33.27 -11.22
N ALA A 256 8.82 -33.71 -12.41
CA ALA A 256 7.73 -34.68 -12.57
C ALA A 256 8.06 -36.01 -11.87
N ASP A 257 9.30 -36.49 -11.99
CA ASP A 257 9.75 -37.70 -11.30
C ASP A 257 9.82 -37.52 -9.77
N LYS A 258 10.16 -36.32 -9.28
CA LYS A 258 10.07 -35.99 -7.85
C LYS A 258 8.62 -35.98 -7.38
N LEU A 259 7.71 -35.37 -8.14
CA LEU A 259 6.28 -35.35 -7.84
C LEU A 259 5.69 -36.76 -7.81
N GLU A 260 6.06 -37.65 -8.73
CA GLU A 260 5.62 -39.06 -8.68
C GLU A 260 6.15 -39.80 -7.45
N LYS A 261 7.40 -39.53 -7.03
CA LYS A 261 7.94 -40.11 -5.79
C LYS A 261 7.25 -39.56 -4.55
N GLU A 262 6.97 -38.26 -4.51
CA GLU A 262 6.22 -37.61 -3.44
C GLU A 262 4.79 -38.17 -3.39
N LEU A 263 4.13 -38.36 -4.54
CA LEU A 263 2.82 -39.04 -4.62
C LEU A 263 2.85 -40.46 -4.07
N ALA A 264 3.89 -41.25 -4.36
CA ALA A 264 4.04 -42.58 -3.81
C ALA A 264 4.21 -42.56 -2.27
N VAL A 265 4.91 -41.56 -1.73
CA VAL A 265 5.00 -41.34 -0.29
C VAL A 265 3.66 -40.90 0.30
N TYR A 266 2.92 -40.01 -0.36
CA TYR A 266 1.59 -39.59 0.09
C TYR A 266 0.59 -40.75 0.04
N MET A 267 0.67 -41.63 -0.96
CA MET A 267 -0.10 -42.87 -0.98
C MET A 267 0.21 -43.72 0.25
N SER A 268 1.47 -43.88 0.65
CA SER A 268 1.83 -44.60 1.89
C SER A 268 1.33 -43.89 3.16
N LEU A 269 1.30 -42.55 3.18
CA LEU A 269 0.78 -41.77 4.31
C LEU A 269 -0.75 -41.79 4.40
N ILE A 270 -1.44 -41.98 3.27
CA ILE A 270 -2.87 -42.29 3.23
C ILE A 270 -3.13 -43.67 3.85
N GLU A 271 -2.25 -44.65 3.60
CA GLU A 271 -2.33 -45.94 4.31
C GLU A 271 -2.16 -45.75 5.82
N ASP A 272 -1.34 -44.79 6.24
CA ASP A 272 -1.13 -44.42 7.64
C ASP A 272 -2.23 -43.53 8.25
N VAL A 273 -3.27 -43.16 7.49
CA VAL A 273 -4.40 -42.33 7.94
C VAL A 273 -3.94 -40.95 8.49
N GLN A 274 -2.88 -40.37 7.92
CA GLN A 274 -2.41 -39.01 8.27
C GLN A 274 -2.98 -37.97 7.32
N ILE A 275 -4.27 -37.67 7.46
CA ILE A 275 -5.04 -36.82 6.52
C ILE A 275 -4.49 -35.40 6.42
N GLU A 276 -4.13 -34.76 7.54
CA GLU A 276 -3.66 -33.36 7.53
C GLU A 276 -2.40 -33.16 6.67
N LYS A 277 -1.43 -34.07 6.80
CA LYS A 277 -0.18 -33.99 6.01
C LYS A 277 -0.39 -34.30 4.53
N VAL A 278 -1.36 -35.15 4.22
CA VAL A 278 -1.71 -35.49 2.83
C VAL A 278 -2.44 -34.33 2.16
N GLU A 279 -3.33 -33.63 2.88
CA GLU A 279 -3.99 -32.42 2.37
C GLU A 279 -2.99 -31.31 2.07
N GLU A 280 -2.09 -30.99 3.00
CA GLU A 280 -1.03 -30.01 2.78
C GLU A 280 -0.11 -30.41 1.62
N GLY A 281 0.26 -31.70 1.56
CA GLY A 281 1.06 -32.26 0.46
C GLY A 281 0.38 -32.12 -0.90
N THR A 282 -0.92 -32.42 -0.96
CA THR A 282 -1.71 -32.34 -2.20
C THR A 282 -1.84 -30.91 -2.71
N ILE A 283 -2.05 -29.95 -1.80
CA ILE A 283 -2.08 -28.52 -2.15
C ILE A 283 -0.73 -28.06 -2.69
N ASN A 284 0.37 -28.47 -2.05
CA ASN A 284 1.72 -28.13 -2.50
C ASN A 284 2.05 -28.72 -3.88
N ILE A 285 1.67 -29.99 -4.13
CA ILE A 285 1.84 -30.62 -5.45
C ILE A 285 1.03 -29.85 -6.51
N ARG A 286 -0.24 -29.55 -6.24
CA ARG A 286 -1.09 -28.78 -7.17
C ARG A 286 -0.47 -27.42 -7.49
N GLY A 287 -0.03 -26.68 -6.47
CA GLY A 287 0.65 -25.39 -6.67
C GLY A 287 1.95 -25.48 -7.48
N ARG A 288 2.72 -26.56 -7.33
CA ARG A 288 3.92 -26.81 -8.15
C ARG A 288 3.54 -27.15 -9.60
N ILE A 289 2.51 -27.96 -9.82
CA ILE A 289 1.99 -28.29 -11.16
C ILE A 289 1.51 -27.02 -11.86
N ASP A 290 0.68 -26.21 -11.20
CA ASP A 290 0.15 -24.96 -11.74
C ASP A 290 1.29 -23.99 -12.10
N TYR A 291 2.30 -23.87 -11.24
CA TYR A 291 3.49 -23.07 -11.51
C TYR A 291 4.27 -23.54 -12.75
N LEU A 292 4.44 -24.85 -12.93
CA LEU A 292 5.09 -25.40 -14.11
C LEU A 292 4.26 -25.16 -15.38
N MET A 293 2.93 -25.28 -15.30
CA MET A 293 2.04 -24.96 -16.41
C MET A 293 2.12 -23.48 -16.81
N ASP A 294 2.10 -22.55 -15.84
CA ASP A 294 2.25 -21.11 -16.08
C ASP A 294 3.57 -20.79 -16.80
N LEU A 295 4.66 -21.51 -16.46
CA LEU A 295 5.95 -21.33 -17.13
C LEU A 295 5.90 -21.80 -18.59
N LEU A 296 5.24 -22.93 -18.87
CA LEU A 296 5.02 -23.41 -20.23
C LEU A 296 4.16 -22.42 -21.03
N GLU A 297 3.10 -21.88 -20.43
CA GLU A 297 2.26 -20.86 -21.08
C GLU A 297 3.05 -19.59 -21.42
N LYS A 298 3.91 -19.12 -20.50
CA LYS A 298 4.79 -17.98 -20.76
C LYS A 298 5.74 -18.22 -21.93
N GLU A 299 6.33 -19.41 -22.04
CA GLU A 299 7.18 -19.77 -23.18
C GLU A 299 6.37 -19.77 -24.49
N VAL A 300 5.13 -20.27 -24.49
CA VAL A 300 4.25 -20.22 -25.67
C VAL A 300 3.93 -18.77 -26.09
N HIS A 301 3.55 -17.93 -25.11
CA HIS A 301 3.28 -16.52 -25.36
C HIS A 301 4.53 -15.77 -25.87
N ALA A 302 5.69 -16.06 -25.29
CA ALA A 302 6.96 -15.48 -25.73
C ALA A 302 7.28 -15.86 -27.18
N LYS A 303 7.03 -17.10 -27.61
CA LYS A 303 7.21 -17.50 -29.02
C LYS A 303 6.32 -16.70 -29.97
N HIS A 304 5.04 -16.61 -29.63
CA HIS A 304 4.08 -15.91 -30.47
C HIS A 304 4.45 -14.44 -30.60
N PHE A 305 4.85 -13.82 -29.49
CA PHE A 305 5.37 -12.46 -29.46
C PHE A 305 6.62 -12.29 -30.32
N ILE A 306 7.60 -13.20 -30.21
CA ILE A 306 8.82 -13.17 -31.03
C ILE A 306 8.47 -13.28 -32.53
N LEU A 307 7.60 -14.20 -32.92
CA LEU A 307 7.22 -14.37 -34.33
C LEU A 307 6.55 -13.12 -34.91
N GLU A 308 5.58 -12.53 -34.21
CA GLU A 308 4.91 -11.32 -34.69
C GLU A 308 5.82 -10.09 -34.69
N LYS A 309 6.68 -9.96 -33.67
CA LYS A 309 7.49 -8.76 -33.47
C LYS A 309 8.82 -8.81 -34.20
N LYS A 310 9.34 -9.99 -34.55
CA LYS A 310 10.59 -10.14 -35.32
C LYS A 310 10.48 -9.41 -36.66
N ASP A 311 9.44 -9.71 -37.43
CA ASP A 311 9.25 -9.12 -38.77
C ASP A 311 9.11 -7.60 -38.69
N VAL A 312 8.30 -7.12 -37.73
CA VAL A 312 8.10 -5.68 -37.49
C VAL A 312 9.40 -4.99 -37.06
N SER A 313 10.20 -5.63 -36.19
CA SER A 313 11.48 -5.07 -35.74
C SER A 313 12.51 -5.02 -36.87
N SER A 314 12.55 -6.03 -37.74
CA SER A 314 13.40 -6.04 -38.94
C SER A 314 13.05 -4.88 -39.88
N ASP A 315 11.76 -4.71 -40.20
CA ASP A 315 11.28 -3.61 -41.04
C ASP A 315 11.63 -2.23 -40.47
N VAL A 316 11.51 -2.07 -39.15
CA VAL A 316 11.86 -0.81 -38.45
C VAL A 316 13.35 -0.56 -38.51
N LEU A 317 14.17 -1.60 -38.32
CA LEU A 317 15.62 -1.50 -38.38
C LEU A 317 16.10 -1.12 -39.78
N GLU A 318 15.53 -1.71 -40.84
CA GLU A 318 15.81 -1.32 -42.23
C GLU A 318 15.46 0.16 -42.51
N ARG A 319 14.29 0.62 -42.06
CA ARG A 319 13.89 2.02 -42.21
C ARG A 319 14.84 2.97 -41.49
N ILE A 320 15.28 2.61 -40.29
CA ILE A 320 16.24 3.38 -39.52
C ILE A 320 17.60 3.45 -40.23
N LEU A 321 18.06 2.33 -40.80
CA LEU A 321 19.29 2.28 -41.60
C LEU A 321 19.22 3.20 -42.82
N GLU A 322 18.13 3.14 -43.59
CA GLU A 322 17.92 4.03 -44.74
C GLU A 322 17.89 5.50 -44.34
N ALA A 323 17.15 5.81 -43.27
CA ALA A 323 17.06 7.17 -42.74
C ALA A 323 18.43 7.67 -42.24
N ASN A 324 19.24 6.79 -41.64
CA ASN A 324 20.58 7.17 -41.16
C ASN A 324 21.53 7.41 -42.35
N GLY A 325 21.43 6.61 -43.42
CA GLY A 325 22.14 6.85 -44.67
C GLY A 325 21.81 8.24 -45.26
N LYS A 326 20.52 8.60 -45.30
CA LYS A 326 20.08 9.93 -45.74
C LYS A 326 20.63 11.04 -44.85
N LEU A 327 20.51 10.89 -43.53
CA LEU A 327 20.99 11.87 -42.56
C LEU A 327 22.51 12.06 -42.66
N LYS A 328 23.29 11.00 -42.87
CA LYS A 328 24.74 11.09 -43.10
C LYS A 328 25.07 11.91 -44.34
N SER A 329 24.33 11.71 -45.43
CA SER A 329 24.50 12.51 -46.65
C SER A 329 24.14 13.97 -46.42
N GLU A 330 23.05 14.25 -45.69
CA GLU A 330 22.67 15.62 -45.31
C GLU A 330 23.73 16.27 -44.44
N VAL A 331 24.24 15.58 -43.42
CA VAL A 331 25.32 16.11 -42.56
C VAL A 331 26.56 16.41 -43.36
N SER A 332 26.97 15.55 -44.29
CA SER A 332 28.15 15.82 -45.13
C SER A 332 27.96 17.10 -45.97
N HIS A 333 26.74 17.36 -46.45
CA HIS A 333 26.41 18.57 -47.18
C HIS A 333 26.36 19.81 -46.26
N VAL A 334 25.80 19.66 -45.06
CA VAL A 334 25.77 20.71 -44.03
C VAL A 334 27.18 21.03 -43.55
N GLN A 335 28.08 20.05 -43.39
CA GLN A 335 29.46 20.26 -42.93
C GLN A 335 30.30 21.13 -43.88
N VAL A 336 30.00 21.09 -45.18
CA VAL A 336 30.66 21.97 -46.17
C VAL A 336 30.13 23.40 -46.08
N THR A 337 28.88 23.58 -45.63
CA THR A 337 28.18 24.86 -45.66
C THR A 337 28.22 25.58 -44.30
N TYR A 338 28.17 24.84 -43.20
CA TYR A 338 28.06 25.31 -41.82
C TYR A 338 29.16 24.71 -40.94
N HIS A 339 29.60 25.49 -39.96
CA HIS A 339 30.52 25.00 -38.95
C HIS A 339 29.73 24.20 -37.92
N LEU A 340 29.67 22.87 -38.08
CA LEU A 340 29.15 22.03 -37.02
C LEU A 340 30.10 22.06 -35.83
N SER A 341 29.53 22.21 -34.64
CA SER A 341 30.30 22.14 -33.40
C SER A 341 30.88 20.75 -33.19
N ASP A 342 32.04 20.65 -32.52
CA ASP A 342 32.66 19.35 -32.17
C ASP A 342 31.70 18.43 -31.38
N ASN A 343 30.78 19.02 -30.62
CA ASN A 343 29.75 18.31 -29.88
C ASN A 343 28.73 17.61 -30.79
N GLU A 344 28.34 18.23 -31.90
CA GLU A 344 27.38 17.66 -32.86
C GLU A 344 28.02 16.55 -33.70
N LEU A 345 29.29 16.71 -34.07
CA LEU A 345 30.08 15.65 -34.72
C LEU A 345 30.31 14.46 -33.78
N ALA A 346 30.56 14.72 -32.49
CA ALA A 346 30.65 13.68 -31.48
C ALA A 346 29.30 12.96 -31.26
N PHE A 347 28.18 13.69 -31.31
CA PHE A 347 26.84 13.12 -31.22
C PHE A 347 26.53 12.20 -32.40
N GLN A 348 26.86 12.63 -33.64
CA GLN A 348 26.71 11.78 -34.83
C GLN A 348 27.52 10.48 -34.72
N ARG A 349 28.79 10.55 -34.30
CA ARG A 349 29.62 9.36 -34.09
C ARG A 349 29.06 8.42 -33.01
N LYS A 350 28.44 8.98 -31.96
CA LYS A 350 27.76 8.19 -30.93
C LYS A 350 26.52 7.50 -31.48
N LEU A 351 25.73 8.18 -32.31
CA LEU A 351 24.58 7.57 -32.98
C LEU A 351 25.02 6.44 -33.92
N GLU A 352 26.07 6.64 -34.73
CA GLU A 352 26.59 5.58 -35.59
C GLU A 352 27.06 4.35 -34.79
N LYS A 353 27.77 4.56 -33.67
CA LYS A 353 28.18 3.47 -32.78
C LYS A 353 26.99 2.74 -32.16
N LYS A 354 26.02 3.47 -31.61
CA LYS A 354 24.80 2.89 -31.04
C LYS A 354 24.02 2.08 -32.07
N LEU A 355 23.93 2.57 -33.31
CA LEU A 355 23.26 1.85 -34.38
C LEU A 355 24.01 0.58 -34.77
N ALA A 356 25.35 0.63 -34.88
CA ALA A 356 26.15 -0.57 -35.13
C ALA A 356 25.99 -1.60 -34.00
N ASP A 357 26.01 -1.15 -32.74
CA ASP A 357 25.79 -2.02 -31.58
C ASP A 357 24.38 -2.63 -31.62
N LEU A 358 23.34 -1.87 -31.98
CA LEU A 358 21.98 -2.38 -32.11
C LEU A 358 21.82 -3.40 -33.25
N VAL A 359 22.44 -3.15 -34.40
CA VAL A 359 22.45 -4.10 -35.52
C VAL A 359 23.12 -5.40 -35.10
N THR A 360 24.31 -5.35 -34.51
CA THR A 360 24.99 -6.57 -34.05
C THR A 360 24.20 -7.33 -32.99
N ARG A 361 23.55 -6.63 -32.05
CA ARG A 361 22.65 -7.26 -31.06
C ARG A 361 21.46 -7.93 -31.72
N PHE A 362 20.86 -7.29 -32.72
CA PHE A 362 19.73 -7.85 -33.45
C PHE A 362 20.13 -9.07 -34.29
N GLU A 363 21.29 -9.04 -34.95
CA GLU A 363 21.85 -10.19 -35.67
C GLU A 363 22.14 -11.37 -34.73
N ILE A 364 22.76 -11.10 -33.57
CA ILE A 364 23.00 -12.12 -32.54
C ILE A 364 21.65 -12.70 -32.05
N LEU A 365 20.64 -11.86 -31.83
CA LEU A 365 19.32 -12.32 -31.41
C LEU A 365 18.64 -13.16 -32.49
N GLU A 366 18.79 -12.79 -33.77
CA GLU A 366 18.29 -13.59 -34.89
C GLU A 366 19.01 -14.95 -34.99
N GLU A 367 20.33 -14.99 -34.83
CA GLU A 367 21.08 -16.24 -34.77
C GLU A 367 20.65 -17.10 -33.58
N LYS A 368 20.47 -16.52 -32.38
CA LYS A 368 19.96 -17.22 -31.20
C LYS A 368 18.55 -17.79 -31.42
N ILE A 369 17.66 -17.03 -32.06
CA ILE A 369 16.31 -17.49 -32.42
C ILE A 369 16.39 -18.66 -33.41
N ASN A 370 17.26 -18.57 -34.42
CA ASN A 370 17.40 -19.63 -35.42
C ASN A 370 18.01 -20.91 -34.83
N LEU A 371 18.94 -20.78 -33.88
CA LEU A 371 19.56 -21.90 -33.18
C LEU A 371 18.60 -22.58 -32.19
N ASN A 372 17.55 -21.88 -31.71
CA ASN A 372 16.59 -22.39 -30.71
C ASN A 372 17.28 -22.95 -29.43
N GLU A 373 18.41 -22.36 -29.01
CA GLU A 373 19.21 -22.86 -27.87
C GLU A 373 18.94 -22.11 -26.55
N THR A 374 18.13 -21.04 -26.56
CA THR A 374 17.88 -20.19 -25.39
C THR A 374 16.39 -20.10 -25.06
N ALA A 375 16.08 -19.92 -23.77
CA ALA A 375 14.71 -19.71 -23.28
C ALA A 375 14.03 -18.55 -24.04
N GLN A 376 12.82 -18.79 -24.55
CA GLN A 376 12.13 -17.82 -25.40
C GLN A 376 11.64 -16.63 -24.56
N THR A 377 11.37 -16.84 -23.28
CA THR A 377 11.09 -15.74 -22.34
C THR A 377 12.24 -14.72 -22.31
N SER A 378 13.49 -15.17 -22.18
CA SER A 378 14.67 -14.29 -22.19
C SER A 378 14.86 -13.58 -23.54
N LEU A 379 14.60 -14.29 -24.65
CA LEU A 379 14.64 -13.68 -25.98
C LEU A 379 13.56 -12.61 -26.16
N SER A 380 12.36 -12.81 -25.60
CA SER A 380 11.29 -11.81 -25.66
C SER A 380 11.66 -10.53 -24.91
N THR A 381 12.30 -10.64 -23.75
CA THR A 381 12.80 -9.48 -23.00
C THR A 381 13.95 -8.78 -23.73
N GLU A 382 14.90 -9.53 -24.31
CA GLU A 382 15.97 -8.95 -25.13
C GLU A 382 15.38 -8.21 -26.36
N LEU A 383 14.33 -8.75 -26.98
CA LEU A 383 13.65 -8.12 -28.11
C LEU A 383 12.91 -6.83 -27.70
N GLU A 384 12.26 -6.81 -26.54
CA GLU A 384 11.62 -5.60 -26.00
C GLU A 384 12.63 -4.50 -25.70
N GLU A 385 13.77 -4.83 -25.10
CA GLU A 385 14.85 -3.88 -24.85
C GLU A 385 15.40 -3.30 -26.15
N ILE A 386 15.66 -4.15 -27.15
CA ILE A 386 16.11 -3.69 -28.47
C ILE A 386 15.07 -2.77 -29.12
N ARG A 387 13.77 -3.08 -29.00
CA ARG A 387 12.71 -2.21 -29.54
C ARG A 387 12.68 -0.86 -28.84
N ALA A 388 12.79 -0.82 -27.52
CA ALA A 388 12.85 0.43 -26.77
C ALA A 388 14.07 1.26 -27.17
N ASP A 389 15.22 0.63 -27.36
CA ASP A 389 16.43 1.29 -27.85
C ASP A 389 16.27 1.80 -29.30
N LEU A 390 15.61 1.04 -30.18
CA LEU A 390 15.30 1.46 -31.56
C LEU A 390 14.35 2.66 -31.60
N GLU A 391 13.32 2.69 -30.74
CA GLU A 391 12.41 3.84 -30.62
C GLU A 391 13.15 5.07 -30.10
N ALA A 392 13.96 4.92 -29.05
CA ALA A 392 14.80 5.99 -28.54
C ALA A 392 15.75 6.51 -29.64
N PHE A 393 16.40 5.62 -30.38
CA PHE A 393 17.26 5.98 -31.50
C PHE A 393 16.52 6.75 -32.59
N HIS A 394 15.32 6.31 -32.97
CA HIS A 394 14.49 6.98 -33.96
C HIS A 394 14.10 8.41 -33.49
N THR A 395 13.78 8.60 -32.21
CA THR A 395 13.50 9.94 -31.67
C THR A 395 14.73 10.85 -31.68
N ASP A 396 15.90 10.33 -31.30
CA ASP A 396 17.17 11.07 -31.36
C ASP A 396 17.49 11.48 -32.80
N GLN A 397 17.26 10.58 -33.76
CA GLN A 397 17.47 10.81 -35.18
C GLN A 397 16.56 11.92 -35.73
N LEU A 398 15.27 11.90 -35.37
CA LEU A 398 14.31 12.94 -35.74
C LEU A 398 14.69 14.29 -35.14
N ASN A 399 15.11 14.32 -33.88
CA ASN A 399 15.55 15.55 -33.23
C ASN A 399 16.79 16.14 -33.91
N PHE A 400 17.73 15.29 -34.33
CA PHE A 400 18.91 15.74 -35.06
C PHE A 400 18.58 16.24 -36.46
N SER A 401 17.71 15.55 -37.21
CA SER A 401 17.21 16.02 -38.50
C SER A 401 16.49 17.38 -38.39
N ARG A 402 15.68 17.57 -37.35
CA ARG A 402 15.04 18.87 -37.06
C ARG A 402 16.07 19.97 -36.82
N LYS A 403 17.08 19.72 -35.99
CA LYS A 403 18.17 20.68 -35.74
C LYS A 403 18.90 21.07 -37.03
N LEU A 404 19.20 20.12 -37.91
CA LEU A 404 19.79 20.42 -39.22
C LEU A 404 18.88 21.30 -40.09
N SER A 405 17.57 21.05 -40.05
CA SER A 405 16.60 21.88 -40.79
C SER A 405 16.46 23.29 -40.21
N ASP A 406 16.59 23.43 -38.89
CA ASP A 406 16.49 24.71 -38.20
C ASP A 406 17.72 25.59 -38.48
N LEU A 407 18.93 25.03 -38.67
CA LEU A 407 20.09 25.78 -39.13
C LEU A 407 19.85 26.50 -40.48
N ARG A 408 19.11 25.87 -41.40
CA ARG A 408 18.75 26.49 -42.69
C ARG A 408 17.72 27.61 -42.52
N LYS A 409 16.76 27.44 -41.61
CA LYS A 409 15.76 28.47 -41.31
C LYS A 409 16.43 29.66 -40.62
N ASP A 410 17.30 29.40 -39.65
CA ASP A 410 18.06 30.42 -38.94
C ASP A 410 18.88 31.29 -39.89
N GLU A 411 19.52 30.70 -40.91
CA GLU A 411 20.24 31.46 -41.94
C GLU A 411 19.28 32.36 -42.76
N MET A 412 18.11 31.83 -43.13
CA MET A 412 17.11 32.59 -43.90
C MET A 412 16.54 33.76 -43.09
N GLU A 413 16.19 33.51 -41.83
CA GLU A 413 15.70 34.51 -40.87
C GLU A 413 16.77 35.58 -40.61
N ALA A 414 18.04 35.19 -40.43
CA ALA A 414 19.14 36.15 -40.28
C ALA A 414 19.28 37.05 -41.51
N LYS A 415 19.19 36.50 -42.73
CA LYS A 415 19.24 37.29 -43.98
C LYS A 415 18.07 38.26 -44.11
N GLU A 416 16.87 37.85 -43.68
CA GLU A 416 15.70 38.73 -43.69
C GLU A 416 15.84 39.86 -42.67
N ALA A 417 16.24 39.55 -41.43
CA ALA A 417 16.48 40.54 -40.40
C ALA A 417 17.56 41.57 -40.81
N VAL A 418 18.65 41.14 -41.44
CA VAL A 418 19.68 42.06 -41.96
C VAL A 418 19.11 43.00 -43.03
N ARG A 419 18.23 42.52 -43.92
CA ARG A 419 17.55 43.38 -44.90
C ARG A 419 16.62 44.40 -44.24
N GLU A 420 15.91 44.00 -43.18
CA GLU A 420 15.07 44.92 -42.42
C GLU A 420 15.90 46.00 -41.71
N LEU A 421 17.03 45.62 -41.13
CA LEU A 421 17.97 46.55 -40.50
C LEU A 421 18.55 47.55 -41.49
N MET A 422 18.96 47.11 -42.69
CA MET A 422 19.36 48.03 -43.75
C MET A 422 18.25 49.02 -44.13
N ARG A 423 16.99 48.55 -44.25
CA ARG A 423 15.85 49.42 -44.52
C ARG A 423 15.67 50.46 -43.42
N LYS A 424 15.75 50.06 -42.14
CA LYS A 424 15.66 50.98 -40.99
C LYS A 424 16.74 52.07 -41.07
N ILE A 425 18.00 51.74 -41.37
CA ILE A 425 19.07 52.74 -41.55
C ILE A 425 18.78 53.67 -42.75
N THR A 426 18.31 53.14 -43.87
CA THR A 426 17.96 54.01 -45.01
C THR A 426 16.78 54.94 -44.71
N ASP A 427 15.85 54.51 -43.86
CA ASP A 427 14.72 55.33 -43.43
C ASP A 427 15.14 56.40 -42.43
N THR A 428 16.02 56.10 -41.47
CA THR A 428 16.54 57.09 -40.52
C THR A 428 17.39 58.14 -41.23
N THR A 429 18.30 57.74 -42.13
CA THR A 429 19.09 58.67 -42.95
C THR A 429 18.20 59.53 -43.86
N ARG A 430 17.16 58.95 -44.46
CA ARG A 430 16.16 59.70 -45.23
C ARG A 430 15.41 60.71 -44.37
N LEU A 431 15.03 60.35 -43.15
CA LEU A 431 14.36 61.24 -42.20
C LEU A 431 15.22 62.45 -41.88
N VAL A 432 16.51 62.25 -41.56
CA VAL A 432 17.50 63.32 -41.34
C VAL A 432 17.63 64.23 -42.57
N SER A 433 17.75 63.65 -43.77
CA SER A 433 17.90 64.43 -45.00
C SER A 433 16.68 65.32 -45.30
N ARG A 434 15.46 64.84 -44.99
CA ARG A 434 14.21 65.60 -45.18
C ARG A 434 14.06 66.76 -44.20
N SER A 435 14.64 66.64 -43.01
CA SER A 435 14.57 67.69 -41.98
C SER A 435 15.50 68.89 -42.23
N ASN A 436 16.31 68.90 -43.30
CA ASN A 436 17.18 70.03 -43.68
C ASN A 436 18.01 70.60 -42.50
N ILE A 437 18.58 69.71 -41.68
CA ILE A 437 19.33 70.08 -40.49
C ILE A 437 20.69 70.70 -40.89
N PRO A 438 21.18 71.78 -40.25
CA PRO A 438 22.41 72.47 -40.63
C PRO A 438 23.69 71.62 -40.54
N GLY A 439 23.71 70.61 -39.66
CA GLY A 439 24.80 69.65 -39.50
C GLY A 439 24.45 68.57 -38.48
N LEU A 440 25.37 67.62 -38.26
CA LEU A 440 25.15 66.48 -37.39
C LEU A 440 26.07 66.56 -36.16
N PRO A 441 25.57 66.23 -34.96
CA PRO A 441 26.41 66.08 -33.77
C PRO A 441 27.45 64.96 -33.98
N GLU A 442 28.64 65.11 -33.37
CA GLU A 442 29.69 64.09 -33.46
C GLU A 442 29.24 62.72 -32.91
N GLU A 443 28.47 62.72 -31.81
CA GLU A 443 27.91 61.51 -31.21
C GLU A 443 27.00 60.74 -32.18
N TYR A 444 26.22 61.47 -32.99
CA TYR A 444 25.33 60.87 -33.98
C TYR A 444 26.12 60.26 -35.14
N THR A 445 27.19 60.92 -35.58
CA THR A 445 28.06 60.39 -36.64
C THR A 445 28.75 59.10 -36.21
N TYR A 446 29.21 59.02 -34.96
CA TYR A 446 29.79 57.79 -34.42
C TYR A 446 28.77 56.64 -34.38
N LEU A 447 27.53 56.89 -33.93
CA LEU A 447 26.46 55.88 -33.90
C LEU A 447 26.07 55.41 -35.31
N LEU A 448 26.08 56.31 -36.30
CA LEU A 448 25.85 55.95 -37.70
C LEU A 448 26.97 55.06 -38.24
N GLU A 449 28.23 55.38 -37.94
CA GLU A 449 29.38 54.57 -38.35
C GLU A 449 29.34 53.19 -37.67
N ASP A 450 29.11 53.13 -36.36
CA ASP A 450 28.98 51.88 -35.59
C ASP A 450 27.82 51.01 -36.09
N GLY A 451 26.68 51.63 -36.42
CA GLY A 451 25.53 50.94 -37.02
C GLY A 451 25.82 50.36 -38.41
N ASN A 452 26.60 51.06 -39.24
CA ASN A 452 27.01 50.54 -40.55
C ASN A 452 28.07 49.43 -40.40
N GLU A 453 29.04 49.62 -39.49
CA GLU A 453 30.09 48.63 -39.21
C GLU A 453 29.49 47.34 -38.65
N SER A 454 28.48 47.44 -37.77
CA SER A 454 27.80 46.27 -37.21
C SER A 454 27.04 45.48 -38.27
N ILE A 455 26.32 46.13 -39.20
CA ILE A 455 25.70 45.45 -40.35
C ILE A 455 26.77 44.80 -41.22
N GLN A 456 27.86 45.52 -41.52
CA GLN A 456 28.92 44.99 -42.37
C GLN A 456 29.54 43.73 -41.76
N LYS A 457 29.82 43.73 -40.45
CA LYS A 457 30.29 42.54 -39.72
C LYS A 457 29.32 41.37 -39.81
N VAL A 458 28.00 41.61 -39.73
CA VAL A 458 26.99 40.56 -39.90
C VAL A 458 27.00 40.00 -41.33
N ILE A 459 27.14 40.86 -42.34
CA ILE A 459 27.23 40.43 -43.75
C ILE A 459 28.50 39.59 -43.98
N GLU A 460 29.64 40.06 -43.49
CA GLU A 460 30.91 39.32 -43.59
C GLU A 460 30.78 37.94 -42.93
N LYS A 461 30.17 37.87 -41.75
CA LYS A 461 29.90 36.61 -41.06
C LYS A 461 28.91 35.72 -41.81
N LEU A 462 27.92 36.27 -42.49
CA LEU A 462 26.98 35.52 -43.35
C LEU A 462 27.62 34.99 -44.64
N GLU A 463 28.68 35.63 -45.12
CA GLU A 463 29.43 35.22 -46.32
C GLU A 463 30.56 34.23 -46.03
N GLU A 464 31.04 34.17 -44.78
CA GLU A 464 32.02 33.17 -44.32
C GLU A 464 31.48 31.74 -44.53
N LYS A 465 32.27 30.92 -45.22
CA LYS A 465 32.03 29.47 -45.37
C LYS A 465 33.22 28.72 -44.76
N PRO A 466 33.00 27.85 -43.77
CA PRO A 466 31.72 27.42 -43.18
C PRO A 466 31.09 28.46 -42.24
N LEU A 467 29.76 28.61 -42.31
CA LEU A 467 28.99 29.59 -41.54
C LEU A 467 28.82 29.17 -40.08
N ASP A 468 29.14 30.06 -39.13
CA ASP A 468 28.79 29.91 -37.71
C ASP A 468 27.50 30.67 -37.39
N VAL A 469 26.39 29.94 -37.32
CA VAL A 469 25.05 30.50 -37.04
C VAL A 469 24.97 31.15 -35.65
N ASN A 470 25.69 30.62 -34.66
CA ASN A 470 25.67 31.21 -33.32
C ASN A 470 26.39 32.56 -33.28
N GLY A 471 27.54 32.65 -33.95
CA GLY A 471 28.24 33.91 -34.14
C GLY A 471 27.39 34.95 -34.88
N VAL A 472 26.69 34.53 -35.95
CA VAL A 472 25.77 35.41 -36.69
C VAL A 472 24.66 35.94 -35.78
N LYS A 473 24.02 35.08 -34.97
CA LYS A 473 22.95 35.51 -34.04
C LYS A 473 23.43 36.58 -33.05
N GLN A 474 24.60 36.40 -32.46
CA GLN A 474 25.17 37.38 -31.53
C GLN A 474 25.45 38.72 -32.21
N HIS A 475 26.07 38.71 -33.39
CA HIS A 475 26.34 39.94 -34.13
C HIS A 475 25.06 40.62 -34.61
N LEU A 476 24.03 39.83 -34.97
CA LEU A 476 22.73 40.33 -35.39
C LEU A 476 21.98 41.01 -34.24
N GLU A 477 22.03 40.46 -33.02
CA GLU A 477 21.46 41.09 -31.82
C GLU A 477 22.14 42.42 -31.51
N ILE A 478 23.48 42.47 -31.60
CA ILE A 478 24.24 43.71 -31.43
C ILE A 478 23.83 44.75 -32.51
N ALA A 479 23.71 44.33 -33.77
CA ALA A 479 23.28 45.20 -34.85
C ALA A 479 21.84 45.72 -34.64
N GLN A 480 20.91 44.87 -34.17
CA GLN A 480 19.54 45.30 -33.85
C GLN A 480 19.54 46.40 -32.77
N LEU A 481 20.25 46.17 -31.66
CA LEU A 481 20.32 47.12 -30.55
C LEU A 481 20.97 48.46 -30.94
N THR A 482 22.03 48.44 -31.75
CA THR A 482 22.69 49.67 -32.23
C THR A 482 21.78 50.46 -33.15
N ILE A 483 21.03 49.79 -34.04
CA ILE A 483 20.13 50.44 -35.00
C ILE A 483 18.88 50.99 -34.34
N GLU A 484 18.35 50.32 -33.32
CA GLU A 484 17.24 50.85 -32.53
C GLU A 484 17.64 52.11 -31.76
N LYS A 485 18.80 52.08 -31.10
CA LYS A 485 19.38 53.28 -30.48
C LYS A 485 19.59 54.41 -31.49
N LEU A 486 20.12 54.11 -32.66
CA LEU A 486 20.28 55.07 -33.75
C LEU A 486 18.92 55.65 -34.19
N ALA A 487 17.89 54.83 -34.32
CA ALA A 487 16.57 55.28 -34.74
C ALA A 487 15.92 56.21 -33.71
N ASP A 488 16.03 55.90 -32.42
CA ASP A 488 15.45 56.70 -31.35
C ASP A 488 16.21 58.03 -31.17
N THR A 489 17.55 57.99 -31.14
CA THR A 489 18.38 59.21 -31.15
C THR A 489 18.13 60.08 -32.38
N THR A 490 17.90 59.48 -33.56
CA THR A 490 17.52 60.23 -34.76
C THR A 490 16.20 60.98 -34.58
N LYS A 491 15.18 60.32 -34.00
CA LYS A 491 13.87 60.94 -33.75
C LYS A 491 13.99 62.09 -32.75
N GLU A 492 14.66 61.84 -31.61
CA GLU A 492 14.90 62.86 -30.58
C GLU A 492 15.66 64.06 -31.15
N MET A 493 16.72 63.82 -31.93
CA MET A 493 17.48 64.89 -32.58
C MET A 493 16.58 65.73 -33.51
N VAL A 494 15.76 65.08 -34.34
CA VAL A 494 14.90 65.79 -35.30
C VAL A 494 13.80 66.59 -34.59
N GLU A 495 13.24 66.04 -33.51
CA GLU A 495 12.28 66.75 -32.64
C GLU A 495 12.94 67.95 -31.97
N ASN A 496 14.12 67.77 -31.37
CA ASN A 496 14.88 68.83 -30.72
C ASN A 496 15.27 69.95 -31.69
N VAL A 497 15.68 69.62 -32.92
CA VAL A 497 15.98 70.61 -33.95
C VAL A 497 14.74 71.43 -34.31
N LYS A 498 13.60 70.77 -34.57
CA LYS A 498 12.34 71.46 -34.91
C LYS A 498 11.83 72.33 -33.76
N LEU A 499 11.93 71.84 -32.53
CA LEU A 499 11.56 72.58 -31.33
C LEU A 499 12.48 73.78 -31.14
N ALA A 500 13.80 73.60 -31.16
CA ALA A 500 14.77 74.67 -31.00
C ALA A 500 14.57 75.77 -32.04
N GLU A 501 14.34 75.42 -33.31
CA GLU A 501 14.05 76.40 -34.36
C GLU A 501 12.79 77.22 -34.06
N ARG A 502 11.67 76.55 -33.73
CA ARG A 502 10.39 77.22 -33.40
C ARG A 502 10.50 78.07 -32.13
N VAL A 503 11.22 77.60 -31.12
CA VAL A 503 11.47 78.32 -29.86
C VAL A 503 12.33 79.57 -30.12
N ILE A 504 13.39 79.47 -30.92
CA ILE A 504 14.20 80.63 -31.33
C ILE A 504 13.37 81.63 -32.15
N GLN A 505 12.55 81.16 -33.10
CA GLN A 505 11.64 82.01 -33.88
C GLN A 505 10.63 82.74 -32.99
N TYR A 506 10.06 82.05 -32.00
CA TYR A 506 9.15 82.66 -31.03
C TYR A 506 9.87 83.68 -30.12
N GLY A 507 11.05 83.31 -29.61
CA GLY A 507 11.90 84.15 -28.76
C GLY A 507 12.32 85.44 -29.46
N ASN A 508 12.51 85.43 -30.78
CA ASN A 508 12.84 86.62 -31.56
C ASN A 508 11.80 87.75 -31.44
N ARG A 509 10.54 87.47 -31.10
CA ARG A 509 9.52 88.52 -30.82
C ARG A 509 9.84 89.35 -29.59
N TYR A 510 10.55 88.79 -28.61
CA TYR A 510 10.87 89.44 -27.34
C TYR A 510 12.30 90.02 -27.30
N ARG A 511 13.12 89.72 -28.32
CA ARG A 511 14.53 90.12 -28.44
C ARG A 511 14.76 91.63 -28.32
N SER A 512 13.84 92.46 -28.83
CA SER A 512 13.95 93.92 -28.76
C SER A 512 13.50 94.52 -27.42
N LYS A 513 12.73 93.77 -26.62
CA LYS A 513 12.13 94.25 -25.37
C LYS A 513 12.98 93.92 -24.14
N TYR A 514 13.71 92.82 -24.16
CA TYR A 514 14.48 92.34 -23.01
C TYR A 514 15.93 91.98 -23.40
N PRO A 515 16.93 92.71 -22.88
CA PRO A 515 18.34 92.44 -23.18
C PRO A 515 18.87 91.11 -22.64
N SER A 516 18.29 90.55 -21.57
CA SER A 516 18.65 89.23 -21.01
C SER A 516 18.34 88.12 -22.01
N VAL A 517 17.15 88.18 -22.60
CA VAL A 517 16.64 87.22 -23.59
C VAL A 517 17.45 87.28 -24.88
N ALA A 518 17.86 88.48 -25.29
CA ALA A 518 18.74 88.64 -26.45
C ALA A 518 20.10 87.95 -26.26
N LYS A 519 20.66 87.94 -25.04
CA LYS A 519 21.90 87.23 -24.73
C LYS A 519 21.70 85.71 -24.77
N GLY A 520 20.71 85.20 -24.06
CA GLY A 520 20.41 83.76 -24.02
C GLY A 520 20.06 83.17 -25.39
N LEU A 521 19.29 83.90 -26.22
CA LEU A 521 19.03 83.50 -27.60
C LEU A 521 20.28 83.56 -28.49
N SER A 522 21.20 84.50 -28.26
CA SER A 522 22.46 84.55 -29.02
C SER A 522 23.42 83.42 -28.64
N GLU A 523 23.37 82.95 -27.39
CA GLU A 523 24.09 81.76 -26.94
C GLU A 523 23.45 80.50 -27.50
N ALA A 524 22.13 80.38 -27.47
CA ALA A 524 21.39 79.29 -28.12
C ALA A 524 21.64 79.24 -29.64
N GLU A 525 21.68 80.37 -30.33
CA GLU A 525 22.03 80.45 -31.77
C GLU A 525 23.47 79.96 -32.04
N LYS A 526 24.41 80.21 -31.12
CA LYS A 526 25.79 79.69 -31.24
C LYS A 526 25.82 78.18 -31.01
N SER A 527 25.16 77.69 -29.97
CA SER A 527 25.05 76.25 -29.68
C SER A 527 24.38 75.50 -30.84
N PHE A 528 23.32 76.07 -31.42
CA PHE A 528 22.64 75.53 -32.60
C PHE A 528 23.54 75.48 -33.85
N ARG A 529 24.45 76.46 -34.00
CA ARG A 529 25.47 76.47 -35.07
C ARG A 529 26.62 75.49 -34.82
N ASN A 530 26.91 75.20 -33.56
CA ASN A 530 27.88 74.19 -33.13
C ASN A 530 27.29 72.77 -33.13
N PHE A 531 26.03 72.61 -33.57
CA PHE A 531 25.31 71.34 -33.68
C PHE A 531 24.86 70.72 -32.36
N ASP A 532 24.96 71.45 -31.24
CA ASP A 532 24.46 71.01 -29.93
C ASP A 532 22.98 71.41 -29.76
N TYR A 533 22.08 70.59 -30.31
CA TYR A 533 20.65 70.91 -30.36
C TYR A 533 19.94 70.85 -28.99
N GLN A 534 20.36 69.95 -28.10
CA GLN A 534 19.79 69.85 -26.75
C GLN A 534 20.11 71.09 -25.92
N THR A 535 21.38 71.51 -25.89
CA THR A 535 21.80 72.70 -25.14
C THR A 535 21.21 73.98 -25.72
N ALA A 536 21.09 74.05 -27.06
CA ALA A 536 20.41 75.17 -27.73
C ALA A 536 18.93 75.27 -27.32
N LEU A 537 18.23 74.13 -27.24
CA LEU A 537 16.85 74.07 -26.79
C LEU A 537 16.70 74.50 -25.34
N GLU A 538 17.53 73.99 -24.42
CA GLU A 538 17.50 74.33 -22.99
C GLU A 538 17.79 75.81 -22.73
N GLN A 539 18.79 76.38 -23.42
CA GLN A 539 19.14 77.80 -23.27
C GLN A 539 18.03 78.71 -23.83
N ALA A 540 17.45 78.35 -24.97
CA ALA A 540 16.34 79.09 -25.57
C ALA A 540 15.06 78.97 -24.71
N ALA A 541 14.79 77.77 -24.17
CA ALA A 541 13.69 77.47 -23.26
C ALA A 541 13.78 78.30 -21.98
N THR A 542 14.91 78.23 -21.28
CA THR A 542 15.14 78.95 -20.01
C THR A 542 14.96 80.45 -20.19
N SER A 543 15.48 81.01 -21.28
CA SER A 543 15.38 82.45 -21.60
C SER A 543 13.95 82.92 -21.87
N ILE A 544 13.07 82.03 -22.34
CA ILE A 544 11.67 82.36 -22.65
C ILE A 544 10.77 82.11 -21.43
N GLU A 545 11.05 81.08 -20.63
CA GLU A 545 10.31 80.79 -19.39
C GLU A 545 10.47 81.89 -18.33
N GLU A 546 11.61 82.61 -18.31
CA GLU A 546 11.79 83.79 -17.46
C GLU A 546 10.78 84.92 -17.75
N ILE A 547 10.21 84.96 -18.96
CA ILE A 547 9.28 86.03 -19.40
C ILE A 547 7.84 85.54 -19.41
N ASP A 548 7.59 84.32 -19.92
CA ASP A 548 6.26 83.71 -20.04
C ASP A 548 6.30 82.26 -19.56
N PRO A 549 6.02 82.01 -18.26
CA PRO A 549 5.98 80.66 -17.72
C PRO A 549 4.85 79.85 -18.37
N GLY A 550 5.21 78.84 -19.17
CA GLY A 550 4.28 77.95 -19.89
C GLY A 550 4.25 78.10 -21.41
N ALA A 551 5.14 78.90 -22.01
CA ALA A 551 5.27 79.01 -23.47
C ALA A 551 5.70 77.68 -24.14
N ILE A 552 6.53 76.87 -23.47
CA ILE A 552 7.05 75.60 -24.00
C ILE A 552 5.93 74.58 -24.25
N LYS A 553 5.04 74.37 -23.26
CA LYS A 553 3.90 73.44 -23.39
C LYS A 553 2.93 73.84 -24.49
N LYS A 554 2.77 75.16 -24.74
CA LYS A 554 1.98 75.65 -25.88
C LYS A 554 2.65 75.33 -27.20
N ILE A 555 3.97 75.46 -27.31
CA ILE A 555 4.71 75.16 -28.54
C ILE A 555 4.73 73.65 -28.82
N GLU A 556 4.96 72.79 -27.82
CA GLU A 556 4.91 71.33 -27.95
C GLU A 556 3.53 70.81 -28.40
N THR A 557 2.44 71.38 -27.88
CA THR A 557 1.06 71.01 -28.29
C THR A 557 0.73 71.43 -29.72
N PHE A 558 1.38 72.47 -30.26
CA PHE A 558 1.28 72.80 -31.69
C PHE A 558 2.13 71.87 -32.57
N ILE A 559 3.22 71.28 -32.06
CA ILE A 559 4.04 70.33 -32.81
C ILE A 559 3.37 68.96 -32.91
N SER A 560 2.61 68.55 -31.89
CA SER A 560 1.95 67.24 -31.89
C SER A 560 0.72 67.14 -32.81
N ASN A 561 0.20 68.28 -33.29
CA ASN A 561 -1.00 68.38 -34.13
C ASN A 561 -0.72 68.65 -35.62
N ASP A 562 0.55 68.88 -35.99
CA ASP A 562 1.07 69.00 -37.38
C ASP A 562 1.99 67.81 -37.68
#